data_AF-F3FTX9-F1
#
_entry.id   AF-F3FTX9-F1
#
_cell.length_a   1.000
_cell.length_b   1.000
_cell.length_c   1.000
_cell.angle_alpha   90.00
_cell.angle_beta   90.00
_cell.angle_gamma   90.00
#
_symmetry.space_group_name_H-M   'P 1'
#
loop_
_entity.id
_entity.type
_entity.pdbx_description
1 polymer ?
#
loop_
_entity_poly.entity_id
_entity_poly.type
_entity_poly.pdbx_seq_one_letter_code
_entity_poly.pdbx_strand_id
1 'polypeptide(L)'
;MNEVGRHDGFFELGGHSLLAAQLVSRVRQQLNGDMALRQLFNHPTVAELAKVVDGLQAADTDSIEPIERNAPLALSFSQQRLWFL
;
A
#
# COMPACT_ATOMS: atom_id res chain seq x y z
N MET A 1 -0.65 20.87 -19.08
CA MET A 1 -0.95 19.46 -19.35
C MET A 1 -0.81 18.71 -18.05
N ASN A 2 -1.91 18.27 -17.46
CA ASN A 2 -1.94 17.61 -16.15
C ASN A 2 -2.93 16.44 -16.19
N GLU A 3 -2.96 15.75 -17.33
CA GLU A 3 -3.85 14.62 -17.57
C GLU A 3 -3.00 13.36 -17.62
N VAL A 4 -3.46 12.33 -16.92
CA VAL A 4 -2.85 11.00 -16.93
C VAL A 4 -3.70 10.12 -17.83
N GLY A 5 -3.12 9.64 -18.92
CA GLY A 5 -3.74 8.68 -19.83
C GLY A 5 -3.87 7.30 -19.19
N ARG A 6 -4.89 6.54 -19.61
CA ARG A 6 -5.11 5.18 -19.05
C ARG A 6 -3.99 4.19 -19.35
N HIS A 7 -3.16 4.50 -20.34
CA HIS A 7 -2.03 3.69 -20.79
C HIS A 7 -0.68 4.26 -20.35
N ASP A 8 -0.67 5.38 -19.63
CA ASP A 8 0.56 5.98 -19.13
C ASP A 8 1.09 5.11 -17.99
N GLY A 9 2.35 4.70 -18.10
CA GLY A 9 3.00 3.90 -17.09
C GLY A 9 3.25 4.70 -15.82
N PHE A 10 2.86 4.15 -14.66
CA PHE A 10 3.11 4.76 -13.35
C PHE A 10 4.59 5.17 -13.17
N PHE A 11 5.51 4.31 -13.59
CA PHE A 11 6.96 4.57 -13.49
C PHE A 11 7.47 5.54 -14.56
N GLU A 12 6.84 5.59 -15.73
CA GLU A 12 7.17 6.55 -16.80
C GLU A 12 6.78 7.97 -16.41
N LEU A 13 5.71 8.10 -15.61
CA LEU A 13 5.27 9.36 -15.00
C LEU A 13 6.10 9.77 -13.77
N GLY A 14 7.20 9.08 -13.47
CA GLY A 14 8.07 9.37 -12.33
C GLY A 14 7.66 8.70 -11.01
N GLY A 15 6.74 7.74 -11.04
CA GLY A 15 6.39 6.93 -9.90
C GLY A 15 7.59 6.14 -9.34
N HIS A 16 7.72 6.10 -8.01
CA HIS A 16 8.80 5.39 -7.31
C HIS A 16 8.27 4.67 -6.07
N SER A 17 9.13 3.95 -5.35
CA SER A 17 8.73 3.01 -4.28
C SER A 17 7.81 3.61 -3.21
N LEU A 18 8.06 4.85 -2.77
CA LEU A 18 7.20 5.52 -1.80
C LEU A 18 5.82 5.84 -2.39
N LEU A 19 5.74 6.37 -3.61
CA LEU A 19 4.46 6.64 -4.29
C LEU A 19 3.71 5.33 -4.57
N ALA A 20 4.43 4.27 -4.92
CA ALA A 20 3.88 2.94 -5.14
C ALA A 20 3.24 2.37 -3.85
N ALA A 21 3.95 2.47 -2.72
CA ALA A 21 3.41 2.06 -1.42
C ALA A 21 2.19 2.90 -1.02
N GLN A 22 2.22 4.22 -1.26
CA GLN A 22 1.09 5.11 -1.02
C GLN A 22 -0.12 4.77 -1.91
N LEU A 23 0.10 4.48 -3.20
CA LEU A 23 -0.96 4.10 -4.13
C LEU A 23 -1.65 2.82 -3.65
N VAL A 24 -0.88 1.79 -3.32
CA VAL A 24 -1.41 0.52 -2.80
C VAL A 24 -2.22 0.72 -1.51
N SER A 25 -1.70 1.54 -0.58
CA SER A 25 -2.41 1.88 0.65
C SER A 25 -3.76 2.56 0.36
N ARG A 26 -3.79 3.51 -0.57
CA ARG A 26 -5.03 4.20 -0.97
C ARG A 26 -6.02 3.26 -1.65
N VAL A 27 -5.56 2.35 -2.51
CA VAL A 27 -6.43 1.34 -3.14
C VAL A 27 -7.10 0.48 -2.07
N ARG A 28 -6.32 -0.01 -1.09
CA ARG A 28 -6.87 -0.78 0.04
C ARG A 28 -7.92 0.00 0.83
N GLN A 29 -7.66 1.27 1.13
CA GLN A 29 -8.57 2.12 1.92
C GLN A 29 -9.82 2.56 1.15
N GLN A 30 -9.69 2.92 -0.12
CA GLN A 30 -10.78 3.54 -0.88
C GLN A 30 -11.63 2.52 -1.65
N LEU A 31 -11.03 1.41 -2.07
CA LEU A 31 -11.69 0.39 -2.89
C LEU A 31 -11.93 -0.91 -2.10
N ASN A 32 -11.53 -0.93 -0.82
CA ASN A 32 -11.58 -2.11 0.04
C ASN A 32 -10.90 -3.35 -0.58
N GLY A 33 -9.93 -3.18 -1.49
CA GLY A 33 -9.30 -4.29 -2.22
C GLY A 33 -7.89 -4.56 -1.72
N ASP A 34 -7.56 -5.82 -1.36
CA ASP A 34 -6.21 -6.19 -0.93
C ASP A 34 -5.23 -6.28 -2.11
N MET A 35 -4.79 -5.13 -2.59
CA MET A 35 -3.77 -5.06 -3.64
C MET A 35 -2.38 -5.31 -3.05
N ALA A 36 -1.68 -6.32 -3.57
CA ALA A 36 -0.25 -6.50 -3.29
C ALA A 36 0.60 -5.52 -4.13
N LEU A 37 1.69 -4.99 -3.54
CA LEU A 37 2.61 -4.08 -4.24
C LEU A 37 3.16 -4.65 -5.55
N ARG A 38 3.41 -5.97 -5.60
CA ARG A 38 3.85 -6.67 -6.81
C ARG A 38 2.89 -6.49 -8.00
N GLN A 39 1.59 -6.36 -7.73
CA GLN A 39 0.59 -6.17 -8.79
C GLN A 39 0.83 -4.87 -9.55
N LEU A 40 1.20 -3.79 -8.85
CA LEU A 40 1.55 -2.51 -9.49
C LEU A 40 2.78 -2.62 -10.39
N PHE A 41 3.77 -3.41 -10.00
CA PHE A 41 4.95 -3.64 -10.83
C PHE A 41 4.63 -4.47 -12.08
N ASN A 42 3.74 -5.46 -11.96
CA ASN A 42 3.33 -6.31 -13.08
C ASN A 42 2.34 -5.62 -14.03
N HIS A 43 1.60 -4.63 -13.53
CA HIS A 43 0.52 -3.94 -14.22
C HIS A 43 0.66 -2.43 -13.99
N PRO A 44 1.65 -1.76 -14.62
CA PRO A 44 2.03 -0.39 -14.27
C PRO A 44 1.08 0.69 -14.81
N THR A 45 0.09 0.33 -15.64
CA THR A 45 -0.85 1.32 -16.21
C THR A 45 -2.21 1.28 -15.53
N VAL A 46 -2.95 2.40 -15.57
CA VAL A 46 -4.31 2.49 -15.00
C VAL A 46 -5.25 1.45 -15.64
N ALA A 47 -5.14 1.23 -16.95
CA ALA A 47 -5.98 0.28 -17.67
C ALA A 47 -5.77 -1.19 -17.23
N GLU A 48 -4.54 -1.55 -16.84
CA GLU A 48 -4.22 -2.89 -16.33
C GLU A 48 -4.60 -3.02 -14.85
N LEU A 49 -4.30 -2.00 -14.04
CA LEU A 49 -4.68 -1.98 -12.62
C LEU A 49 -6.18 -2.09 -12.42
N ALA A 50 -7.00 -1.45 -13.27
CA ALA A 50 -8.45 -1.57 -13.20
C ALA A 50 -8.90 -3.04 -13.23
N LYS A 51 -8.30 -3.86 -14.11
CA LYS A 51 -8.60 -5.30 -14.21
C LYS A 51 -8.17 -6.07 -12.97
N VAL A 52 -7.06 -5.67 -12.36
CA VAL A 52 -6.58 -6.27 -11.10
C VAL A 52 -7.57 -5.95 -9.98
N VAL A 53 -7.95 -4.68 -9.86
CA VAL A 53 -8.85 -4.17 -8.81
C VAL A 53 -10.21 -4.87 -8.85
N ASP A 54 -10.79 -5.10 -10.02
CA ASP A 54 -12.06 -5.81 -10.19
C ASP A 54 -12.05 -7.24 -9.61
N GLY A 55 -10.87 -7.86 -9.50
CA GLY A 55 -10.69 -9.22 -8.97
C GLY A 55 -10.15 -9.27 -7.54
N LEU A 56 -9.92 -8.13 -6.89
CA LEU A 56 -9.38 -8.10 -5.52
C LEU A 56 -10.41 -8.61 -4.52
N GLN A 57 -9.94 -9.37 -3.55
CA GLN A 57 -10.72 -9.69 -2.37
C GLN A 57 -10.76 -8.50 -1.43
N ALA A 58 -11.79 -8.48 -0.58
CA ALA A 58 -11.91 -7.48 0.47
C ALA A 58 -10.64 -7.48 1.34
N ALA A 59 -10.08 -6.31 1.60
CA ALA A 59 -8.95 -6.18 2.50
C ALA A 59 -9.38 -6.50 3.94
N ASP A 60 -8.81 -7.56 4.51
CA ASP A 60 -8.95 -7.87 5.93
C ASP A 60 -7.87 -7.10 6.71
N THR A 61 -8.08 -5.79 6.82
CA THR A 61 -7.15 -4.91 7.54
C THR A 61 -7.81 -4.45 8.83
N ASP A 62 -7.36 -5.01 9.95
CA ASP A 62 -7.71 -4.49 11.26
C ASP A 62 -7.14 -3.08 11.44
N SER A 63 -7.99 -2.19 11.94
CA SER A 63 -7.60 -0.84 12.31
C SER A 63 -6.62 -0.88 13.49
N ILE A 64 -5.60 -0.02 13.46
CA ILE A 64 -4.71 0.16 14.60
C ILE A 64 -5.44 1.05 15.60
N GLU A 65 -6.06 0.42 16.59
CA GLU A 65 -6.80 1.13 17.62
C GLU A 65 -5.86 1.78 18.66
N PRO A 66 -6.21 2.98 19.16
CA PRO A 66 -5.51 3.58 20.28
C PRO A 66 -5.60 2.68 21.51
N ILE A 67 -4.46 2.44 22.16
CA ILE A 67 -4.39 1.74 23.45
C ILE A 67 -3.98 2.69 24.57
N GLU A 68 -4.46 2.43 25.79
CA GLU A 68 -4.01 3.16 26.97
C GLU A 68 -2.52 2.90 27.27
N ARG A 69 -1.78 3.97 27.59
CA ARG A 69 -0.32 3.91 27.82
C ARG A 69 0.05 3.79 29.30
N ASN A 70 -0.78 3.06 30.05
CA ASN A 70 -0.72 3.00 31.51
C ASN A 70 0.09 1.81 32.04
N ALA A 71 0.63 0.98 31.14
CA ALA A 71 1.43 -0.20 31.44
C ALA A 71 2.60 -0.33 30.46
N PRO A 72 3.61 -1.18 30.75
CA PRO A 72 4.70 -1.45 29.81
C PRO A 72 4.16 -1.92 28.45
N LEU A 73 4.55 -1.20 27.38
CA LEU A 73 4.13 -1.50 26.02
C LEU A 73 5.04 -2.55 25.39
N ALA A 74 4.45 -3.46 24.60
CA ALA A 74 5.22 -4.40 23.80
C ALA A 74 6.12 -3.64 22.82
N LEU A 75 7.41 -3.96 22.87
CA LEU A 75 8.38 -3.40 21.93
C LEU A 75 8.14 -3.99 20.53
N SER A 76 8.31 -3.16 19.51
CA SER A 76 8.40 -3.66 18.14
C SER A 76 9.64 -4.54 17.97
N PHE A 77 9.62 -5.42 16.96
CA PHE A 77 10.77 -6.26 16.64
C PHE A 77 12.07 -5.45 16.45
N SER A 78 11.97 -4.29 15.79
CA SER A 78 13.11 -3.37 15.61
C SER A 78 13.62 -2.81 16.94
N GLN A 79 12.73 -2.50 17.89
CA GLN A 79 13.10 -2.02 19.22
C GLN A 79 13.75 -3.11 20.08
N GLN A 80 13.25 -4.34 20.02
CA GLN A 80 13.88 -5.48 20.73
C GLN A 80 15.31 -5.72 20.25
N ARG A 81 15.57 -5.57 18.94
CA ARG A 81 16.88 -5.83 18.35
C ARG A 81 17.97 -4.86 18.81
N LEU A 82 17.62 -3.60 19.12
CA LEU A 82 18.57 -2.60 19.62
C LEU A 82 19.12 -2.92 21.01
N TRP A 83 18.43 -3.75 21.80
CA TRP A 83 18.91 -4.19 23.12
C TRP A 83 19.99 -5.27 23.05
N PHE A 84 20.19 -5.88 21.88
CA PHE A 84 21.19 -6.93 21.64
C PHE A 84 22.40 -6.44 20.84
N LEU A 85 22.47 -5.15 20.50
CA LEU A 85 23.61 -4.49 19.86
C LEU A 85 24.39 -3.67 20.88
#